data_AF-A0A1V2M6P1-F1
#
_entry.id   AF-A0A1V2M6P1-F1
#
_cell.length_a   1.000
_cell.length_b   1.000
_cell.length_c   1.000
_cell.angle_alpha   90.00
_cell.angle_beta   90.00
_cell.angle_gamma   90.00
#
_symmetry.space_group_name_H-M   'P 1'
#
loop_
_entity.id
_entity.type
_entity.pdbx_description
1 polymer ?
#
loop_
_entity_poly.entity_id
_entity_poly.type
_entity_poly.pdbx_seq_one_letter_code
_entity_poly.pdbx_strand_id
1 'polypeptide(L)'
;MPEGQLVNDTYIVQAGEFNKNVGIVEIDVLENDEFEILPKLITKEEGMLLEEDEDVVEAIEVINAEFDYITGLVLLGIQIYF
;
A
#
# COMPACT_ATOMS: atom_id res chain seq x y z
N MET A 1 -9.35 -3.86 13.58
CA MET A 1 -8.37 -4.48 14.49
C MET A 1 -6.99 -3.87 14.24
N PRO A 2 -6.76 -2.62 14.66
CA PRO A 2 -5.43 -2.00 14.58
C PRO A 2 -4.37 -2.81 15.33
N GLU A 3 -4.75 -3.39 16.47
CA GLU A 3 -3.90 -4.14 17.40
C GLU A 3 -3.87 -5.65 17.10
N GLY A 4 -4.37 -6.09 15.95
CA GLY A 4 -4.50 -7.52 15.63
C GLY A 4 -5.47 -8.28 16.56
N GLN A 5 -5.50 -9.61 16.42
CA GLN A 5 -6.27 -10.51 17.28
C GLN A 5 -5.61 -11.89 17.30
N LEU A 6 -5.38 -12.42 18.49
CA LEU A 6 -4.98 -13.83 18.66
C LEU A 6 -6.22 -14.75 18.59
N VAL A 7 -6.19 -15.73 17.69
CA VAL A 7 -7.21 -16.76 17.54
C VAL A 7 -6.52 -18.13 17.61
N ASN A 8 -6.77 -18.86 18.71
CA ASN A 8 -5.98 -20.04 19.09
C ASN A 8 -4.49 -19.67 19.12
N ASP A 9 -3.67 -20.36 18.32
CA ASP A 9 -2.22 -20.16 18.23
C ASP A 9 -1.83 -19.25 17.04
N THR A 10 -2.78 -18.54 16.44
CA THR A 10 -2.54 -17.72 15.25
C THR A 10 -2.88 -16.26 15.51
N TYR A 11 -1.91 -15.38 15.29
CA TYR A 11 -2.10 -13.94 15.39
C TYR A 11 -2.56 -13.36 14.04
N ILE A 12 -3.76 -12.79 14.01
CA ILE A 12 -4.41 -12.26 12.81
C ILE A 12 -4.31 -10.74 12.80
N VAL A 13 -3.76 -10.18 11.73
CA VAL A 13 -3.59 -8.73 11.54
C VAL A 13 -4.17 -8.31 10.18
N GLN A 14 -4.54 -7.03 10.04
CA GLN A 14 -4.98 -6.46 8.77
C GLN A 14 -4.52 -5.01 8.61
N ALA A 15 -4.24 -4.60 7.38
CA ALA A 15 -3.90 -3.21 7.05
C ALA A 15 -5.12 -2.40 6.51
N GLY A 16 -6.30 -3.02 6.43
CA GLY A 16 -7.47 -2.43 5.76
C GLY A 16 -7.35 -2.48 4.24
N GLU A 17 -8.16 -1.67 3.55
CA GLU A 17 -8.29 -1.70 2.08
C GLU A 17 -7.68 -0.45 1.43
N PHE A 18 -7.45 -0.51 0.11
CA PHE A 18 -7.11 0.65 -0.75
C PHE A 18 -5.92 1.49 -0.25
N ASN A 19 -4.88 0.84 0.27
CA ASN A 19 -3.70 1.50 0.83
C ASN A 19 -4.06 2.55 1.90
N LYS A 20 -5.18 2.34 2.61
CA LYS A 20 -5.57 3.22 3.73
C LYS A 20 -4.50 3.21 4.83
N ASN A 21 -3.84 2.07 5.02
CA ASN A 21 -2.70 1.93 5.91
C ASN A 21 -1.62 1.03 5.29
N VAL A 22 -0.40 1.20 5.76
CA VAL A 22 0.67 0.20 5.69
C VAL A 22 0.70 -0.54 7.02
N GLY A 23 0.59 -1.86 6.99
CA GLY A 23 0.68 -2.71 8.17
C GLY A 23 2.13 -3.04 8.51
N ILE A 24 2.52 -2.83 9.76
CA ILE A 24 3.83 -3.22 10.30
C ILE A 24 3.59 -4.24 11.40
N VAL A 25 4.35 -5.33 11.39
CA VAL A 25 4.32 -6.33 12.46
C VAL A 25 5.75 -6.51 12.95
N GLU A 26 6.01 -6.03 14.15
CA GLU A 26 7.26 -6.25 14.85
C GLU A 26 7.13 -7.54 15.66
N ILE A 27 8.12 -8.43 15.53
CA ILE A 27 8.14 -9.73 16.20
C ILE A 27 9.46 -9.86 16.92
N ASP A 28 9.41 -9.90 18.24
CA ASP A 28 10.57 -10.18 19.08
C ASP A 28 10.60 -11.66 19.42
N VAL A 29 11.77 -12.29 19.23
CA VAL A 29 12.03 -13.67 19.63
C VAL A 29 12.75 -13.64 20.97
N LEU A 30 12.10 -14.16 22.00
CA LEU A 30 12.59 -14.15 23.37
C LEU A 30 13.52 -15.35 23.63
N GLU A 31 14.33 -15.26 24.69
CA GLU A 31 15.31 -16.32 25.06
C GLU A 31 14.67 -17.68 25.38
N ASN A 32 13.38 -17.69 25.71
CA ASN A 32 12.59 -18.89 26.00
C ASN A 32 11.85 -19.45 24.77
N ASP A 33 12.24 -19.03 23.56
CA ASP A 33 11.59 -19.37 22.28
C ASP A 33 10.12 -18.89 22.17
N GLU A 34 9.70 -17.97 23.05
CA GLU A 34 8.40 -17.28 22.91
C GLU A 34 8.51 -16.07 21.97
N PHE A 35 7.37 -15.64 21.44
CA PHE A 35 7.27 -14.49 20.53
C PHE A 35 6.45 -13.37 21.17
N GLU A 36 6.96 -12.15 21.15
CA GLU A 36 6.17 -10.94 21.38
C GLU A 36 5.82 -10.32 20.03
N ILE A 37 4.53 -10.11 19.76
CA ILE A 37 4.03 -9.64 18.46
C ILE A 37 3.35 -8.28 18.65
N LEU A 38 3.88 -7.26 17.98
CA LEU A 38 3.47 -5.87 18.08
C LEU A 38 3.01 -5.36 16.71
N PRO A 39 1.71 -5.52 16.38
CA PRO A 39 1.14 -4.94 15.16
C PRO A 39 0.98 -3.42 15.30
N LYS A 40 1.30 -2.71 14.22
CA LYS A 40 1.18 -1.26 14.08
C LYS A 40 0.63 -0.92 12.70
N LEU A 41 -0.01 0.23 12.57
CA LEU A 41 -0.45 0.79 11.31
C LEU A 41 0.22 2.13 11.11
N ILE A 42 0.76 2.36 9.91
CA ILE A 42 1.03 3.70 9.40
C ILE A 42 -0.14 4.06 8.51
N THR A 43 -0.91 5.07 8.89
CA THR A 43 -2.02 5.56 8.06
C THR A 43 -1.50 6.24 6.81
N LYS A 44 -2.33 6.31 5.77
CA LYS A 44 -2.01 7.08 4.56
C LYS A 44 -1.65 8.54 4.90
N GLU A 45 -2.39 9.15 5.82
CA GLU A 45 -2.14 10.54 6.25
C GLU A 45 -0.76 10.72 6.86
N GLU A 46 -0.31 9.79 7.71
CA GLU A 46 1.05 9.78 8.26
C GLU A 46 2.10 9.51 7.18
N GLY A 47 1.82 8.58 6.26
CA GLY A 47 2.72 8.25 5.15
C GLY A 47 2.94 9.41 4.18
N MET A 48 1.93 10.26 3.96
CA MET A 48 2.04 11.47 3.12
C MET A 48 2.98 12.54 3.71
N LEU A 49 3.39 12.41 4.97
CA LEU A 49 4.39 13.28 5.59
C LEU A 49 5.83 12.80 5.35
N LEU A 50 6.00 11.59 4.80
CA LEU A 50 7.28 11.03 4.45
C LEU A 50 7.73 11.53 3.07
N GLU A 51 9.05 11.51 2.84
CA GLU A 51 9.62 11.78 1.54
C GLU A 51 9.25 10.67 0.56
N GLU A 52 8.82 11.05 -0.65
CA GLU A 52 8.51 10.11 -1.72
C GLU A 52 9.80 9.55 -2.32
N ASP A 53 9.75 8.30 -2.77
CA ASP A 53 10.87 7.66 -3.45
C ASP A 53 10.94 8.17 -4.90
N GLU A 54 12.03 8.88 -5.26
CA GLU A 54 12.19 9.54 -6.56
C GLU A 54 12.07 8.55 -7.73
N ASP A 55 12.60 7.34 -7.62
CA ASP A 55 12.55 6.32 -8.69
C ASP A 55 11.10 5.85 -8.90
N VAL A 56 10.32 5.75 -7.82
CA VAL A 56 8.90 5.38 -7.88
C VAL A 56 8.07 6.51 -8.50
N VAL A 57 8.34 7.76 -8.15
CA VAL A 57 7.66 8.93 -8.72
C VAL A 57 7.92 9.01 -10.23
N GLU A 58 9.18 8.86 -10.66
CA GLU A 58 9.53 8.86 -12.09
C GLU A 58 8.80 7.75 -12.86
N ALA A 59 8.73 6.54 -12.30
CA ALA A 59 8.00 5.43 -12.90
C ALA A 59 6.50 5.73 -13.06
N ILE A 60 5.88 6.38 -12.06
CA ILE A 60 4.46 6.79 -12.12
C ILE A 60 4.25 7.84 -13.22
N GLU A 61 5.15 8.81 -13.37
CA GLU A 61 5.06 9.83 -14.41
C GLU A 61 5.10 9.22 -15.81
N VAL A 62 6.01 8.28 -16.06
CA VAL A 62 6.10 7.55 -17.34
C VAL A 62 4.81 6.79 -17.61
N ILE A 63 4.29 6.04 -16.63
CA ILE A 63 3.04 5.27 -16.76
C ILE A 63 1.86 6.20 -17.09
N ASN A 64 1.76 7.34 -16.41
CA ASN A 64 0.68 8.30 -16.65
C ASN A 64 0.77 8.94 -18.04
N ALA A 65 1.98 9.28 -18.50
CA ALA A 65 2.18 9.84 -19.85
C ALA A 65 1.78 8.83 -20.95
N GLU A 66 2.12 7.55 -20.78
CA GLU A 66 1.68 6.49 -21.70
C GLU A 66 0.16 6.28 -21.65
N PHE A 67 -0.43 6.32 -20.45
CA PHE A 67 -1.88 6.21 -20.28
C PHE A 67 -2.64 7.35 -20.97
N ASP A 68 -2.16 8.59 -20.83
CA ASP A 68 -2.74 9.76 -21.49
C ASP A 68 -2.66 9.66 -23.02
N TYR A 69 -1.52 9.18 -23.55
CA TYR A 69 -1.37 8.93 -24.99
C TYR A 69 -2.38 7.88 -25.49
N ILE A 70 -2.48 6.75 -24.80
CA ILE A 70 -3.38 5.65 -25.19
C ILE A 70 -4.85 6.09 -25.11
N THR A 71 -5.25 6.72 -24.02
CA THR A 71 -6.64 7.15 -23.82
C THR A 71 -7.03 8.29 -24.77
N GLY A 72 -6.10 9.19 -25.09
CA GLY A 72 -6.27 10.22 -26.11
C GLY A 72 -6.54 9.63 -27.52
N LEU A 73 -5.81 8.57 -27.90
CA LEU A 73 -6.06 7.87 -29.17
C LEU A 73 -7.44 7.20 -29.21
N VAL A 74 -7.87 6.59 -28.10
CA VAL A 74 -9.20 5.96 -28.02
C VAL A 74 -10.31 7.01 -28.19
N LEU A 75 -10.19 8.17 -27.56
CA LEU A 75 -11.15 9.27 -27.71
C LEU A 75 -11.16 9.84 -29.13
N LEU A 76 -10.00 10.06 -29.74
CA LEU A 76 -9.88 10.49 -31.14
C LEU A 76 -10.46 9.46 -32.11
N GLY A 77 -10.19 8.18 -31.89
CA GLY A 77 -10.75 7.08 -32.68
C GLY A 77 -12.29 7.09 -32.62
N ILE A 78 -12.87 7.25 -31.43
CA ILE A 78 -14.33 7.35 -31.26
C ILE A 78 -14.88 8.59 -31.98
N GLN A 79 -14.19 9.73 -31.92
CA GLN A 79 -14.64 10.98 -32.56
C GLN A 79 -14.73 10.90 -34.10
N ILE A 80 -13.99 10.00 -34.75
CA ILE A 80 -13.99 9.84 -36.22
C ILE A 80 -15.16 8.96 -36.70
N TYR A 81 -15.83 8.24 -35.79
CA TYR A 81 -16.97 7.36 -36.11
C TYR A 81 -18.35 7.95 -35.76
N PHE A 82 -18.43 9.23 -35.38
CA PHE A 82 -19.69 9.95 -35.09
C PHE A 82 -19.91 11.15 -36.00
#